data_AF-A0A5Q4C3L7-F1
#
_entry.id   AF-A0A5Q4C3L7-F1
#
_cell.length_a   1.000
_cell.length_b   1.000
_cell.length_c   1.000
_cell.angle_alpha   90.00
_cell.angle_beta   90.00
_cell.angle_gamma   90.00
#
_symmetry.space_group_name_H-M   'P 1'
#
loop_
_entity.id
_entity.type
_entity.pdbx_description
1 polymer ?
#
loop_
_entity_poly.entity_id
_entity_poly.type
_entity_poly.pdbx_seq_one_letter_code
_entity_poly.pdbx_strand_id
1 'polypeptide(L)'
;MAEPTSTPRITAQYLDSYVGRNVMLVGKVLQLRGDSAVLDADGNVTAILNRDVHLTNGNAAQVIGKVNPDLSIKKPLSLASRLPIPEQLHSRAEPFCPILHLDRSS
;
A
#
# COMPACT_ATOMS: atom_id res chain seq x y z
N MET A 1 6.48 6.86 32.33
CA MET A 1 7.02 7.92 31.45
C MET A 1 6.71 7.50 30.03
N ALA A 2 5.93 8.27 29.27
CA ALA A 2 5.76 8.06 27.84
C ALA A 2 6.78 8.96 27.15
N GLU A 3 8.01 8.47 27.04
CA GLU A 3 9.04 9.13 26.23
C GLU A 3 8.49 9.25 24.81
N PRO A 4 8.59 10.41 24.15
CA PRO A 4 8.13 10.57 22.79
C PRO A 4 8.92 9.59 21.92
N THR A 5 8.27 8.50 21.53
CA THR A 5 8.78 7.54 20.56
C THR A 5 8.81 8.22 19.21
N SER A 6 9.80 9.10 19.02
CA SER A 6 10.14 9.66 17.73
C SER A 6 10.28 8.48 16.79
N THR A 7 9.42 8.43 15.78
CA THR A 7 9.47 7.46 14.69
C THR A 7 10.28 8.13 13.59
N PRO A 8 11.62 8.08 13.64
CA PRO A 8 12.44 8.77 12.67
C PRO A 8 12.11 8.26 11.27
N ARG A 9 12.03 9.19 10.32
CA ARG A 9 11.90 8.85 8.92
C ARG A 9 13.26 8.41 8.40
N ILE A 10 13.41 7.14 8.05
CA ILE A 10 14.65 6.56 7.54
C ILE A 10 14.42 5.92 6.16
N THR A 11 15.50 5.62 5.45
CA THR A 11 15.51 4.84 4.20
C THR A 11 15.86 3.38 4.45
N ALA A 12 15.70 2.54 3.42
CA ALA A 12 15.99 1.11 3.47
C ALA A 12 17.41 0.79 3.93
N GLN A 13 18.38 1.61 3.50
CA GLN A 13 19.79 1.45 3.84
C GLN A 13 20.08 1.54 5.34
N TYR A 14 19.26 2.26 6.09
CA TYR A 14 19.40 2.42 7.54
C TYR A 14 18.58 1.39 8.32
N LEU A 15 17.81 0.49 7.69
CA LEU A 15 17.00 -0.48 8.41
C LEU A 15 17.81 -1.31 9.40
N ASP A 16 18.98 -1.79 8.98
CA ASP A 16 19.90 -2.58 9.80
C ASP A 16 20.28 -1.87 11.12
N SER A 17 20.63 -0.58 11.03
CA SER A 17 20.97 0.24 12.20
C SER A 17 19.78 0.52 13.13
N TYR A 18 18.55 0.36 12.65
CA TYR A 18 17.32 0.60 13.41
C TYR A 18 16.51 -0.68 13.65
N VAL A 19 17.12 -1.86 13.49
CA VAL A 19 16.53 -3.15 13.86
C VAL A 19 16.04 -3.13 15.31
N GLY A 20 14.80 -3.59 15.52
CA GLY A 20 14.18 -3.60 16.84
C GLY A 20 13.62 -2.26 17.31
N ARG A 21 13.71 -1.19 16.51
CA ARG A 21 13.13 0.13 16.78
C ARG A 21 11.93 0.41 15.88
N ASN A 22 11.07 1.33 16.33
CA ASN A 22 9.94 1.78 15.54
C ASN A 22 10.38 2.92 14.62
N VAL A 23 10.23 2.76 13.32
CA VAL A 23 10.68 3.72 12.32
C VAL A 23 9.62 3.99 11.27
N MET A 24 9.80 5.06 10.53
CA MET A 24 8.93 5.43 9.42
C MET A 24 9.70 5.33 8.10
N LEU A 25 9.21 4.49 7.20
CA LEU A 25 9.75 4.28 5.87
C LEU A 25 8.73 4.78 4.84
N VAL A 26 9.16 5.59 3.87
CA VAL A 26 8.31 6.09 2.79
C VAL A 26 8.92 5.61 1.48
N GLY A 27 8.15 4.89 0.69
CA GLY A 27 8.64 4.30 -0.55
C GLY A 27 7.52 4.05 -1.57
N LYS A 28 7.91 3.74 -2.80
CA LYS A 28 6.98 3.38 -3.88
C LYS A 28 6.72 1.88 -3.85
N VAL A 29 5.46 1.47 -3.91
CA VAL A 29 5.10 0.05 -3.96
C VAL A 29 5.50 -0.50 -5.32
N LEU A 30 6.47 -1.41 -5.35
CA LEU A 30 6.89 -2.11 -6.55
C LEU A 30 5.98 -3.32 -6.82
N GLN A 31 5.80 -4.16 -5.80
CA GLN A 31 5.05 -5.40 -5.92
C GLN A 31 4.23 -5.69 -4.68
N LEU A 32 3.05 -6.30 -4.85
CA LEU A 32 2.22 -6.83 -3.78
C LEU A 32 2.04 -8.34 -3.98
N ARG A 33 2.25 -9.09 -2.91
CA ARG A 33 2.09 -10.55 -2.82
C ARG A 33 1.21 -10.86 -1.63
N GLY A 34 -0.10 -10.64 -1.77
CA GLY A 34 -1.09 -10.91 -0.73
C GLY A 34 -0.87 -10.08 0.53
N ASP A 35 -0.19 -10.67 1.51
CA ASP A 35 0.11 -10.10 2.83
C ASP A 35 1.56 -9.56 2.91
N SER A 36 2.26 -9.47 1.79
CA SER A 36 3.59 -8.84 1.72
C SER A 36 3.66 -7.85 0.55
N ALA A 37 4.37 -6.74 0.73
CA ALA A 37 4.61 -5.73 -0.29
C ALA A 37 6.09 -5.41 -0.39
N VAL A 38 6.59 -5.29 -1.61
CA VAL A 38 7.93 -4.77 -1.89
C VAL A 38 7.78 -3.28 -2.14
N LEU A 39 8.45 -2.47 -1.31
CA LEU A 39 8.55 -1.03 -1.49
C LEU A 39 9.98 -0.65 -1.86
N ASP A 40 10.10 0.33 -2.74
CA ASP A 40 11.36 0.98 -3.07
C ASP A 40 11.54 2.22 -2.19
N ALA A 41 12.55 2.20 -1.32
CA ALA A 41 12.88 3.28 -0.40
C ALA A 41 14.41 3.47 -0.29
N ASP A 42 15.05 3.76 -1.42
CA ASP A 42 16.53 3.71 -1.59
C ASP A 42 17.08 2.26 -1.51
N GLY A 43 16.27 1.32 -2.00
CA GLY A 43 16.48 -0.11 -1.89
C GLY A 43 15.16 -0.87 -1.73
N ASN A 44 15.17 -2.14 -2.08
CA ASN A 44 14.00 -3.02 -2.00
C ASN A 44 13.76 -3.45 -0.55
N VAL A 45 12.62 -3.05 0.02
CA VAL A 45 12.20 -3.44 1.36
C VAL A 45 10.93 -4.26 1.30
N THR A 46 10.95 -5.41 1.96
CA THR A 46 9.75 -6.23 2.13
C THR A 46 9.00 -5.76 3.38
N ALA A 47 7.82 -5.19 3.18
CA ALA A 47 6.88 -4.90 4.25
C ALA A 47 5.87 -6.04 4.36
N ILE A 48 5.73 -6.59 5.57
CA ILE A 48 4.68 -7.56 5.88
C ILE A 48 3.44 -6.80 6.34
N LEU A 49 2.35 -6.98 5.61
CA LEU A 49 1.08 -6.28 5.74
C LEU A 49 -0.04 -7.28 6.03
N ASN A 50 -1.17 -6.80 6.53
CA ASN A 50 -2.37 -7.65 6.56
C ASN A 50 -3.07 -7.60 5.21
N ARG A 51 -3.86 -8.64 4.90
CA ARG A 51 -4.56 -8.82 3.63
C ARG A 51 -5.63 -7.74 3.33
N ASP A 52 -5.89 -6.87 4.30
CA ASP A 52 -6.80 -5.71 4.23
C ASP A 52 -6.10 -4.42 3.73
N VAL A 53 -4.79 -4.46 3.42
CA VAL A 53 -4.08 -3.26 2.98
C VAL A 53 -4.28 -3.03 1.48
N HIS A 54 -5.08 -2.02 1.14
CA HIS A 54 -5.26 -1.50 -0.21
C HIS A 54 -4.04 -0.69 -0.68
N LEU A 55 -2.87 -1.32 -0.74
CA LEU A 55 -1.74 -0.74 -1.47
C LEU A 55 -1.98 -0.92 -2.98
N THR A 56 -1.55 0.05 -3.76
CA THR A 56 -1.58 -0.03 -5.22
C THR A 56 -0.15 -0.02 -5.73
N ASN A 57 0.20 -0.99 -6.56
CA ASN A 57 1.49 -1.02 -7.25
C ASN A 57 1.69 0.30 -8.02
N GLY A 58 2.87 0.87 -7.93
CA GLY A 58 3.16 2.16 -8.54
C GLY A 58 2.80 3.37 -7.68
N ASN A 59 2.07 3.18 -6.56
CA ASN A 59 1.74 4.28 -5.67
C ASN A 59 2.77 4.43 -4.54
N ALA A 60 2.90 5.66 -4.01
CA ALA A 60 3.70 5.92 -2.83
C ALA A 60 2.95 5.45 -1.58
N ALA A 61 3.64 4.72 -0.70
CA ALA A 61 3.09 4.24 0.55
C ALA A 61 4.05 4.56 1.71
N GLN A 62 3.44 4.99 2.82
CA GLN A 62 4.14 5.22 4.06
C GLN A 62 3.91 4.04 5.01
N VAL A 63 5.02 3.50 5.51
CA VAL A 63 5.08 2.33 6.36
C VAL A 63 5.69 2.74 7.69
N ILE A 64 4.91 2.63 8.77
CA ILE A 64 5.42 2.85 10.13
C ILE A 64 5.35 1.52 10.85
N GLY A 65 6.48 1.07 11.40
CA GLY A 65 6.52 -0.21 12.09
C GLY A 65 7.87 -0.50 12.72
N LYS A 66 7.91 -1.63 13.42
CA LYS A 66 9.14 -2.16 14.00
C LYS A 66 9.92 -2.89 12.93
N VAL A 67 11.20 -2.55 12.81
CA VAL A 67 12.13 -3.25 11.92
C VAL A 67 12.47 -4.60 12.54
N ASN A 68 12.32 -5.67 11.76
CA ASN A 68 12.76 -7.00 12.18
C ASN A 68 14.24 -7.21 11.85
N PRO A 69 14.94 -8.08 12.58
CA PRO A 69 16.31 -8.48 12.24
C PRO A 69 16.42 -9.17 10.88
N ASP A 70 15.30 -9.66 10.32
CA ASP A 70 15.15 -10.15 8.94
C ASP A 70 15.08 -9.01 7.90
N LEU A 71 15.29 -7.74 8.30
CA LEU A 71 15.11 -6.52 7.48
C LEU A 71 13.66 -6.26 7.02
N SER A 72 12.72 -7.12 7.38
CA SER A 72 11.29 -6.94 7.11
C SER A 72 10.65 -5.95 8.10
N ILE A 73 9.76 -5.08 7.63
CA ILE A 73 8.95 -4.21 8.51
C ILE A 73 7.58 -4.86 8.75
N LYS A 74 7.23 -5.12 10.02
CA LYS A 74 5.93 -5.68 10.40
C LYS A 74 5.04 -4.58 10.99
N LYS A 75 3.89 -4.34 10.36
CA LYS A 75 3.00 -3.21 10.71
C LYS A 75 2.05 -3.47 11.88
N PRO A 76 1.65 -2.36 12.52
CA PRO A 76 0.25 -2.10 12.85
C PRO A 76 -0.44 -0.95 12.05
N LEU A 77 0.26 -0.09 11.29
CA LEU A 77 -0.41 1.07 10.65
C LEU A 77 0.15 1.49 9.27
N SER A 78 -0.66 1.37 8.22
CA SER A 78 -0.35 1.75 6.83
C SER A 78 -1.07 3.03 6.42
N LEU A 79 -0.33 4.11 6.21
CA LEU A 79 -0.87 5.29 5.55
C LEU A 79 -0.49 5.19 4.06
N ALA A 80 -1.34 4.55 3.26
CA ALA A 80 -1.28 4.79 1.82
C ALA A 80 -1.72 6.25 1.63
N SER A 81 -0.88 7.08 1.01
CA SER A 81 -1.23 8.45 0.67
C SER A 81 -2.40 8.38 -0.30
N ARG A 82 -3.61 8.39 0.26
CA ARG A 82 -4.88 8.39 -0.44
C ARG A 82 -5.09 9.79 -0.99
N LEU A 83 -4.20 10.24 -1.88
CA LEU A 83 -4.65 11.12 -2.93
C LEU A 83 -5.37 10.20 -3.92
N PRO A 84 -6.71 10.35 -4.09
CA PRO A 84 -7.35 9.73 -5.22
C PRO A 84 -6.75 10.41 -6.44
N ILE A 85 -5.84 9.74 -7.14
CA ILE A 85 -5.78 9.96 -8.58
C ILE A 85 -7.13 9.42 -9.05
N PRO A 86 -8.05 10.22 -9.62
CA PRO A 86 -9.22 9.67 -10.28
C PRO A 86 -8.72 8.95 -11.53
N GLU A 87 -8.23 7.73 -11.34
CA GLU A 87 -8.07 6.75 -12.39
C GLU A 87 -9.49 6.32 -12.78
N GLN A 88 -10.10 7.20 -13.57
CA GLN A 88 -11.00 6.94 -14.68
C GLN A 88 -11.83 5.66 -14.52
N LEU A 89 -13.12 5.82 -14.20
CA LEU A 89 -14.32 5.44 -14.98
C LEU A 89 -14.29 4.27 -16.01
N HIS A 90 -13.22 3.50 -16.17
CA HIS A 90 -13.16 2.42 -17.13
C HIS A 90 -13.61 1.12 -16.48
N SER A 91 -14.76 0.67 -16.97
CA SER A 91 -15.20 -0.73 -16.95
C SER A 91 -15.99 -1.17 -15.72
N ARG A 92 -17.15 -0.54 -15.51
CA ARG A 92 -18.43 -1.25 -15.26
C ARG A 92 -19.62 -0.34 -15.57
N ALA A 93 -19.56 0.30 -16.74
CA ALA A 93 -20.77 0.67 -17.45
C ALA A 93 -21.19 -0.56 -18.25
N GLU A 94 -22.03 -1.41 -17.66
CA GLU A 94 -22.89 -2.26 -18.48
C GLU A 94 -23.89 -1.33 -19.15
N PRO A 95 -23.92 -1.21 -20.50
CA PRO A 95 -24.96 -0.45 -21.18
C PRO A 95 -26.24 -1.28 -21.17
N PHE A 96 -26.95 -1.30 -20.04
CA PHE A 96 -28.37 -1.65 -20.07
C PHE A 96 -29.17 -0.43 -20.55
N CYS A 97 -28.95 -0.06 -21.82
CA CYS A 97 -29.95 0.70 -22.55
C CYS A 97 -31.06 -0.27 -22.97
N PRO A 98 -32.31 0.02 -22.59
CA PRO A 98 -33.47 -0.74 -23.00
C PRO A 98 -33.81 -0.34 -24.45
N ILE A 99 -33.87 -1.30 -25.36
CA ILE A 99 -34.46 -1.07 -26.69
C ILE A 99 -35.48 -2.16 -26.95
N LEU A 100 -36.71 -1.84 -26.56
CA LEU A 100 -37.90 -1.94 -27.41
C LEU A 100 -37.77 -2.91 -28.61
N HIS A 101 -38.45 -4.06 -28.52
CA HIS A 101 -39.20 -4.57 -29.65
C HIS A 101 -40.63 -4.83 -29.19
N LEU A 102 -41.38 -3.72 -29.17
CA LEU A 102 -42.81 -3.73 -29.34
C LEU A 102 -43.08 -4.12 -30.82
N ASP A 103 -44.03 -5.03 -31.01
CA ASP A 103 -44.77 -5.34 -32.24
C ASP A 103 -44.18 -6.38 -33.22
N ARG A 104 -44.77 -7.60 -33.21
CA ARG A 104 -45.57 -8.08 -34.36
C ARG A 104 -46.32 -9.39 -34.06
N SER A 105 -47.61 -9.35 -34.39
CA SER A 105 -48.55 -10.45 -34.58
C SER A 105 -47.98 -11.78 -35.11
N SER A 106 -48.40 -12.89 -34.51
CA SER A 106 -49.24 -13.91 -35.19
C SER A 106 -49.89 -14.84 -34.18
#